data_AF-A0A529HBX6-F1
#
_entry.id   AF-A0A529HBX6-F1
#
_cell.length_a   1.000
_cell.length_b   1.000
_cell.length_c   1.000
_cell.angle_alpha   90.00
_cell.angle_beta   90.00
_cell.angle_gamma   90.00
#
_symmetry.space_group_name_H-M   'P 1'
#
loop_
_entity.id
_entity.type
_entity.pdbx_description
1 polymer ?
#
loop_
_entity_poly.entity_id
_entity_poly.type
_entity_poly.pdbx_seq_one_letter_code
_entity_poly.pdbx_strand_id
1 'polypeptide(L)'
;EAAVAPLAQMFITPMAAVAGSVADEMLGALLAGRRLDRAYVNNGGDSALHLGSGQSMTLAIAGTGHGLADRIAIHAEDGVRGVATSGWRGRSFSLGIADAVTVLARTGAEA
;
A
#
# COMPACT_ATOMS: atom_id res chain seq x y z
N GLU A 1 -7.04 -12.01 6.58
CA GLU A 1 -8.14 -11.79 7.56
C GLU A 1 -7.74 -10.88 8.71
N ALA A 2 -6.60 -11.13 9.39
CA ALA A 2 -6.19 -10.34 10.57
C ALA A 2 -6.25 -8.81 10.38
N ALA A 3 -5.81 -8.30 9.22
CA ALA A 3 -5.83 -6.87 8.90
C ALA A 3 -7.24 -6.23 8.96
N VAL A 4 -8.29 -6.96 8.58
CA VAL A 4 -9.67 -6.44 8.55
C VAL A 4 -10.52 -6.91 9.73
N ALA A 5 -10.03 -7.84 10.54
CA ALA A 5 -10.80 -8.41 11.65
C ALA A 5 -11.34 -7.36 12.64
N PRO A 6 -10.58 -6.30 13.01
CA PRO A 6 -11.11 -5.22 13.85
C PRO A 6 -12.24 -4.42 13.19
N LEU A 7 -12.36 -4.48 11.86
CA LEU A 7 -13.34 -3.75 11.05
C LEU A 7 -14.54 -4.61 10.65
N ALA A 8 -14.56 -5.89 11.05
CA ALA A 8 -15.55 -6.87 10.61
C ALA A 8 -16.98 -6.58 11.09
N GLN A 9 -17.15 -5.82 12.18
CA GLN A 9 -18.48 -5.37 12.65
C GLN A 9 -19.04 -4.20 11.84
N MET A 10 -18.24 -3.61 10.93
CA MET A 10 -18.71 -2.65 9.94
C MET A 10 -19.12 -3.40 8.66
N PHE A 11 -18.96 -2.78 7.48
CA PHE A 11 -19.23 -3.41 6.19
C PHE A 11 -17.96 -3.93 5.49
N ILE A 12 -16.80 -3.89 6.16
CA ILE A 12 -15.52 -4.29 5.59
C ILE A 12 -15.37 -5.81 5.65
N THR A 13 -15.15 -6.42 4.49
CA THR A 13 -14.90 -7.86 4.36
C THR A 13 -13.42 -8.13 4.06
N PRO A 14 -12.92 -9.37 4.23
CA PRO A 14 -11.56 -9.73 3.83
C PRO A 14 -11.20 -9.39 2.38
N MET A 15 -12.19 -9.28 1.49
CA MET A 15 -11.97 -8.83 0.11
C MET A 15 -11.35 -7.43 0.02
N ALA A 16 -11.53 -6.57 1.02
CA ALA A 16 -10.94 -5.24 1.03
C ALA A 16 -9.40 -5.26 1.07
N ALA A 17 -8.80 -6.29 1.67
CA ALA A 17 -7.34 -6.39 1.84
C ALA A 17 -6.69 -7.32 0.79
N VAL A 18 -7.43 -7.84 -0.20
CA VAL A 18 -6.93 -8.90 -1.09
C VAL A 18 -5.77 -8.42 -1.97
N ALA A 19 -5.86 -7.22 -2.51
CA ALA A 19 -4.84 -6.70 -3.43
C ALA A 19 -3.51 -6.46 -2.70
N GLY A 20 -3.56 -5.81 -1.54
CA GLY A 20 -2.42 -5.63 -0.64
C GLY A 20 -1.84 -6.96 -0.12
N SER A 21 -2.69 -7.91 0.27
CA SER A 21 -2.24 -9.24 0.73
C SER A 21 -1.49 -10.01 -0.38
N VAL A 22 -1.95 -9.91 -1.63
CA VAL A 22 -1.25 -10.52 -2.78
C VAL A 22 0.07 -9.80 -3.04
N ALA A 23 0.13 -8.47 -2.91
CA ALA A 23 1.38 -7.74 -3.05
C ALA A 23 2.41 -8.17 -1.99
N ASP A 24 1.99 -8.35 -0.73
CA ASP A 24 2.84 -8.85 0.36
C ASP A 24 3.37 -10.26 0.05
N GLU A 25 2.49 -11.18 -0.38
CA GLU A 25 2.88 -12.56 -0.73
C GLU A 25 3.88 -12.59 -1.88
N MET A 26 3.64 -11.83 -2.95
CA MET A 26 4.54 -11.75 -4.09
C MET A 26 5.87 -11.08 -3.74
N LEU A 27 5.88 -10.10 -2.83
CA LEU A 27 7.11 -9.51 -2.32
C LEU A 27 7.90 -10.54 -1.50
N GLY A 28 7.23 -11.32 -0.64
CA GLY A 28 7.84 -12.42 0.09
C GLY A 28 8.49 -13.44 -0.85
N ALA A 29 7.77 -13.84 -1.89
CA ALA A 29 8.29 -14.71 -2.94
C ALA A 29 9.51 -14.07 -3.63
N LEU A 30 9.45 -12.78 -3.99
CA LEU A 30 10.55 -12.03 -4.62
C LEU A 30 11.81 -11.94 -3.74
N LEU A 31 11.65 -11.88 -2.42
CA LEU A 31 12.78 -11.81 -1.48
C LEU A 31 13.35 -13.18 -1.14
N ALA A 32 12.58 -14.27 -1.32
CA ALA A 32 13.02 -15.61 -1.00
C ALA A 32 14.36 -15.95 -1.67
N GLY A 33 15.35 -16.35 -0.85
CA GLY A 33 16.70 -16.72 -1.30
C GLY A 33 17.55 -15.58 -1.87
N ARG A 34 17.12 -14.33 -1.73
CA ARG A 34 17.75 -13.16 -2.34
C ARG A 34 18.00 -12.06 -1.32
N ARG A 35 19.06 -11.28 -1.55
CA ARG A 35 19.35 -10.07 -0.77
C ARG A 35 19.20 -8.86 -1.69
N LEU A 36 18.06 -8.20 -1.58
CA LEU A 36 17.76 -6.97 -2.31
C LEU A 36 17.86 -5.79 -1.35
N ASP A 37 18.47 -4.69 -1.79
CA ASP A 37 18.53 -3.46 -0.98
C ASP A 37 17.16 -2.76 -0.98
N ARG A 38 16.47 -2.79 -2.12
CA ARG A 38 15.10 -2.27 -2.27
C ARG A 38 14.32 -3.13 -3.24
N ALA A 39 13.03 -3.31 -2.97
CA ALA A 39 12.08 -3.89 -3.90
C ALA A 39 10.67 -3.36 -3.62
N TYR A 40 9.78 -3.48 -4.58
CA TYR A 40 8.36 -3.29 -4.36
C TYR A 40 7.56 -4.19 -5.28
N VAL A 41 6.34 -4.52 -4.87
CA VAL A 41 5.34 -5.17 -5.71
C VAL A 41 4.11 -4.29 -5.71
N ASN A 42 3.65 -3.89 -6.89
CA ASN A 42 2.41 -3.13 -7.07
C ASN A 42 1.32 -4.07 -7.61
N ASN A 43 0.14 -4.02 -6.99
CA ASN A 43 -1.05 -4.74 -7.41
C ASN A 43 -2.24 -3.77 -7.48
N GLY A 44 -2.25 -2.93 -8.51
CA GLY A 44 -3.29 -1.92 -8.68
C GLY A 44 -3.06 -0.71 -7.77
N GLY A 45 -4.02 -0.45 -6.87
CA GLY A 45 -3.94 0.67 -5.92
C GLY A 45 -2.97 0.40 -4.77
N ASP A 46 -2.57 -0.86 -4.57
CA ASP A 46 -1.83 -1.35 -3.42
C ASP A 46 -0.39 -1.69 -3.78
N SER A 47 0.54 -1.41 -2.87
CA SER A 47 1.96 -1.69 -3.06
C SER A 47 2.60 -2.19 -1.76
N ALA A 48 3.31 -3.31 -1.84
CA ALA A 48 4.17 -3.81 -0.78
C ALA A 48 5.61 -3.38 -1.05
N LEU A 49 6.32 -2.92 -0.02
CA LEU A 49 7.66 -2.34 -0.11
C LEU A 49 8.65 -3.15 0.71
N HIS A 50 9.85 -3.32 0.18
CA HIS A 50 11.03 -3.78 0.91
C HIS A 50 12.10 -2.70 0.86
N LEU A 51 12.57 -2.27 2.02
CA LEU A 51 13.65 -1.30 2.18
C LEU A 51 14.67 -1.88 3.18
N GLY A 52 15.88 -2.13 2.70
CA GLY A 52 17.03 -2.46 3.53
C GLY A 52 17.51 -1.26 4.34
N SER A 53 18.40 -1.49 5.30
CA SER A 53 18.92 -0.42 6.17
C SER A 53 19.51 0.75 5.38
N GLY A 54 19.13 1.97 5.75
CA GLY A 54 19.58 3.20 5.09
C GLY A 54 19.02 3.42 3.68
N GLN A 55 18.07 2.59 3.24
CA GLN A 55 17.40 2.75 1.97
C GLN A 55 16.11 3.55 2.12
N SER A 56 15.73 4.25 1.05
CA SER A 56 14.47 4.99 0.96
C SER A 56 13.80 4.82 -0.39
N MET A 57 12.52 5.17 -0.48
CA MET A 57 11.75 5.20 -1.72
C MET A 57 10.85 6.42 -1.73
N THR A 58 10.75 7.07 -2.89
CA THR A 58 9.87 8.23 -3.07
C THR A 58 8.64 7.81 -3.86
N LEU A 59 7.46 8.00 -3.28
CA LEU A 59 6.19 7.66 -3.89
C LEU A 59 5.50 8.93 -4.40
N ALA A 60 4.89 8.84 -5.58
CA ALA A 60 3.96 9.86 -6.06
C ALA A 60 2.61 9.71 -5.35
N ILE A 61 2.00 10.80 -4.93
CA ILE A 61 0.64 10.81 -4.43
C ILE A 61 -0.27 11.40 -5.50
N ALA A 62 -1.32 10.65 -5.86
CA ALA A 62 -2.33 11.05 -6.83
C ALA A 62 -3.60 11.53 -6.12
N GLY A 63 -4.43 12.30 -6.81
CA GLY A 63 -5.74 12.73 -6.29
C GLY A 63 -5.69 13.92 -5.32
N THR A 64 -4.57 14.63 -5.25
CA THR A 64 -4.40 15.84 -4.40
C THR A 64 -4.82 17.15 -5.07
N GLY A 65 -5.21 17.11 -6.34
CA GLY A 65 -5.45 18.30 -7.17
C GLY A 65 -4.18 18.88 -7.81
N HIS A 66 -2.98 18.37 -7.47
CA HIS A 66 -1.69 18.80 -8.03
C HIS A 66 -1.10 17.80 -9.05
N GLY A 67 -1.92 16.93 -9.63
CA GLY A 67 -1.45 15.87 -10.51
C GLY A 67 -0.65 14.80 -9.75
N LEU A 68 0.61 14.57 -10.14
CA LEU A 68 1.56 13.67 -9.48
C LEU A 68 2.77 14.45 -8.89
N ALA A 69 2.58 15.75 -8.63
CA ALA A 69 3.63 16.61 -8.09
C ALA A 69 3.92 16.28 -6.61
N ASP A 70 2.91 15.86 -5.86
CA ASP A 70 3.06 15.54 -4.45
C ASP A 70 3.82 14.23 -4.26
N ARG A 71 4.78 14.26 -3.32
CA ARG A 71 5.72 13.17 -3.07
C ARG A 71 5.83 12.90 -1.58
N ILE A 72 5.94 11.63 -1.23
CA ILE A 72 6.31 11.20 0.12
C ILE A 72 7.59 10.37 0.01
N ALA A 73 8.59 10.71 0.80
CA ALA A 73 9.79 9.89 0.98
C ALA A 73 9.54 8.93 2.15
N ILE A 74 9.72 7.64 1.91
CA ILE A 74 9.64 6.57 2.91
C ILE A 74 11.03 6.02 3.10
N HIS A 75 11.51 6.04 4.34
CA HIS A 75 12.78 5.49 4.76
C HIS A 75 12.58 4.12 5.41
N ALA A 76 13.64 3.32 5.46
CA ALA A 76 13.59 2.00 6.07
C ALA A 76 13.15 2.05 7.54
N GLU A 77 13.55 3.09 8.25
CA GLU A 77 13.25 3.39 9.66
C GLU A 77 11.79 3.77 9.93
N ASP A 78 11.03 4.19 8.92
CA ASP A 78 9.65 4.64 9.10
C ASP A 78 8.68 3.47 9.40
N GLY A 79 9.12 2.23 9.22
CA GLY A 79 8.30 1.03 9.45
C GLY A 79 7.17 0.82 8.44
N VAL A 80 7.05 1.69 7.43
CA VAL A 80 6.05 1.56 6.36
C VAL A 80 6.51 0.51 5.35
N ARG A 81 5.69 -0.52 5.13
CA ARG A 81 5.91 -1.55 4.10
C ARG A 81 4.69 -1.81 3.22
N GLY A 82 3.56 -1.17 3.49
CA GLY A 82 2.39 -1.15 2.62
C GLY A 82 1.95 0.27 2.32
N VAL A 83 1.56 0.49 1.07
CA VAL A 83 0.93 1.74 0.63
C VAL A 83 -0.26 1.41 -0.27
N ALA A 84 -1.43 1.91 0.06
CA ALA A 84 -2.63 1.75 -0.74
C ALA A 84 -3.21 3.10 -1.11
N THR A 85 -3.73 3.24 -2.32
CA THR A 85 -4.48 4.42 -2.75
C THR A 85 -5.83 4.01 -3.33
N SER A 86 -6.90 4.53 -2.73
CA SER A 86 -8.27 4.36 -3.20
C SER A 86 -8.86 5.71 -3.62
N GLY A 87 -9.61 5.77 -4.72
CA GLY A 87 -10.19 7.02 -5.21
C GLY A 87 -11.26 6.84 -6.28
N TRP A 88 -12.13 7.84 -6.41
CA TRP A 88 -13.36 7.80 -7.22
C TRP A 88 -13.13 7.73 -8.74
N ARG A 89 -11.96 8.17 -9.23
CA ARG A 89 -11.58 8.06 -10.65
C ARG A 89 -10.88 6.75 -11.01
N GLY A 90 -10.78 5.81 -10.06
CA GLY A 90 -10.24 4.47 -10.27
C GLY A 90 -11.28 3.46 -10.79
N ARG A 91 -10.93 2.18 -10.77
CA ARG A 91 -11.83 1.07 -11.16
C ARG A 91 -12.69 0.55 -9.99
N SER A 92 -12.50 1.10 -8.79
CA SER A 92 -13.09 0.63 -7.53
C SER A 92 -14.15 1.61 -7.02
N PHE A 93 -15.16 1.09 -6.33
CA PHE A 93 -16.27 1.88 -5.79
C PHE A 93 -15.84 2.62 -4.51
N SER A 94 -15.98 3.95 -4.47
CA SER A 94 -15.75 4.77 -3.27
C SER A 94 -17.08 5.24 -2.68
N LEU A 95 -17.21 5.19 -1.36
CA LEU A 95 -18.39 5.64 -0.60
C LEU A 95 -18.20 7.05 0.02
N GLY A 96 -17.03 7.67 -0.14
CA GLY A 96 -16.64 8.90 0.56
C GLY A 96 -16.74 10.19 -0.26
N ILE A 97 -16.63 11.33 0.43
CA ILE A 97 -16.58 12.68 -0.17
C ILE A 97 -15.16 12.98 -0.73
N ALA A 98 -14.14 12.27 -0.24
CA ALA A 98 -12.76 12.44 -0.70
C ALA A 98 -12.56 11.83 -2.09
N ASP A 99 -11.89 12.58 -2.98
CA ASP A 99 -11.53 12.13 -4.32
C ASP A 99 -10.53 10.96 -4.31
N ALA A 100 -9.60 10.98 -3.35
CA ALA A 100 -8.65 9.91 -3.10
C ALA A 100 -8.19 9.87 -1.63
N VAL A 101 -7.80 8.69 -1.16
CA VAL A 101 -7.16 8.44 0.12
C VAL A 101 -5.94 7.56 -0.13
N THR A 102 -4.78 7.99 0.35
CA THR A 102 -3.56 7.18 0.40
C THR A 102 -3.24 6.81 1.84
N VAL A 103 -3.05 5.52 2.11
CA VAL A 103 -2.71 4.97 3.43
C VAL A 103 -1.28 4.45 3.40
N LEU A 104 -0.53 4.68 4.48
CA LEU A 104 0.80 4.12 4.72
C LEU A 104 0.71 3.21 5.95
N ALA A 105 1.06 1.93 5.81
CA ALA A 105 0.92 0.92 6.86
C ALA A 105 2.13 -0.03 6.92
N ARG A 106 2.15 -0.95 7.90
CA ARG A 106 3.27 -1.88 8.07
C ARG A 106 3.24 -3.07 7.11
N THR A 107 2.14 -3.28 6.39
CA THR A 107 1.97 -4.32 5.38
C THR A 107 1.03 -3.83 4.30
N GLY A 108 1.11 -4.40 3.09
CA GLY A 108 0.15 -4.13 2.03
C GLY A 108 -1.28 -4.48 2.44
N ALA A 109 -1.47 -5.57 3.20
CA ALA A 109 -2.79 -5.97 3.69
C ALA A 109 -3.43 -5.02 4.72
N GLU A 110 -2.62 -4.30 5.50
CA GLU A 110 -3.08 -3.28 6.47
C GLU A 110 -3.36 -1.91 5.82
N ALA A 111 -2.76 -1.62 4.67
CA ALA A 111 -2.90 -0.34 3.96
C ALA A 111 -4.27 -0.22 3.28
#